data_AF-A0A0C1Z5R4-F1
#
_entry.id   AF-A0A0C1Z5R4-F1
#
_cell.length_a   1.000
_cell.length_b   1.000
_cell.length_c   1.000
_cell.angle_alpha   90.00
_cell.angle_beta   90.00
_cell.angle_gamma   90.00
#
_symmetry.space_group_name_H-M   'P 1'
#
loop_
_entity.id
_entity.type
_entity.pdbx_description
1 polymer ?
#
loop_
_entity_poly.entity_id
_entity_poly.type
_entity_poly.pdbx_seq_one_letter_code
_entity_poly.pdbx_strand_id
1 'polypeptide(L)'
;MLTCILGLACVSDPSAEDSETSGSDSSDSSDSSDTAEPEGGRCDPAAAAPCAGAGTQMCCSDDPAAVSLEDLAASVTPAYLGRGGEGTPIFSGGNNGFGRSGTCVTQGSIPPAVALADPNAEGCPVPCNPTWSASQISATCGPAAACCQAQALETQDCAFDPMLGDAGCWRPVTGGDIVGLGGADASNWSAGNHATHQDPGGAGCEAFVNVIPQPVLDGNGITAPDVLFACFRRLSVANQRGYCRSGGVDACDVFADPCAAMNEAEARTGCG
;
A
#
# COMPACT_ATOMS: atom_id res chain seq x y z
N MET A 1 1.27 48.61 -2.50
CA MET A 1 0.62 47.51 -3.24
C MET A 1 0.39 46.40 -2.24
N LEU A 2 -0.88 46.14 -1.96
CA LEU A 2 -1.38 45.20 -0.97
C LEU A 2 -1.50 43.82 -1.63
N THR A 3 -1.00 42.77 -0.99
CA THR A 3 -1.53 41.41 -1.21
C THR A 3 -1.53 40.70 0.13
N CYS A 4 -2.74 40.53 0.67
CA CYS A 4 -3.03 39.75 1.86
C CYS A 4 -3.19 38.27 1.45
N ILE A 5 -2.52 37.36 2.15
CA ILE A 5 -2.90 35.95 2.20
C ILE A 5 -3.69 35.74 3.50
N LEU A 6 -4.85 35.11 3.35
CA LEU A 6 -5.78 34.82 4.44
C LEU A 6 -5.15 33.87 5.47
N GLY A 7 -5.21 34.27 6.74
CA GLY A 7 -5.89 33.46 7.75
C GLY A 7 -5.14 32.34 8.46
N LEU A 8 -3.84 32.46 8.76
CA LEU A 8 -3.19 31.61 9.77
C LEU A 8 -2.61 32.44 10.92
N ALA A 9 -2.99 32.06 12.13
CA ALA A 9 -2.46 32.57 13.38
C ALA A 9 -1.01 32.11 13.58
N CYS A 10 -0.13 33.06 13.91
CA CYS A 10 1.22 32.78 14.39
C CYS A 10 1.13 32.20 15.80
N VAL A 11 1.62 30.97 16.00
CA VAL A 11 1.84 30.38 17.33
C VAL A 11 3.30 30.56 17.68
N SER A 12 3.53 31.07 18.89
CA SER A 12 4.84 31.35 19.46
C SER A 12 5.51 30.06 19.97
N ASP A 13 6.82 30.03 19.74
CA ASP A 13 7.82 29.03 20.10
C ASP A 13 8.10 28.99 21.62
N PRO A 14 8.03 27.84 22.30
CA PRO A 14 8.61 27.67 23.63
C PRO A 14 9.91 26.87 23.58
N SER A 15 11.00 27.60 23.83
CA SER A 15 12.24 27.22 24.53
C SER A 15 12.61 25.73 24.64
N ALA A 16 13.70 25.38 23.95
CA ALA A 16 14.48 24.18 24.16
C ALA A 16 15.19 24.20 25.53
N GLU A 17 15.09 23.08 26.26
CA GLU A 17 16.00 22.75 27.36
C GLU A 17 16.90 21.59 26.93
N ASP A 18 18.18 21.75 27.21
CA ASP A 18 19.27 20.84 26.89
C ASP A 18 19.15 19.51 27.65
N SER A 19 19.40 18.40 26.98
CA SER A 19 19.68 17.11 27.63
C SER A 19 20.81 16.40 26.91
N GLU A 20 21.95 16.34 27.60
CA GLU A 20 23.12 15.56 27.22
C GLU A 20 22.84 14.06 27.38
N THR A 21 23.22 13.24 26.41
CA THR A 21 23.40 11.80 26.65
C THR A 21 24.60 11.28 25.85
N SER A 22 25.66 10.97 26.60
CA SER A 22 26.84 10.24 26.19
C SER A 22 26.59 8.73 26.17
N GLY A 23 27.06 8.02 25.14
CA GLY A 23 27.07 6.56 25.11
C GLY A 23 27.25 5.98 23.71
N SER A 24 28.47 6.03 23.19
CA SER A 24 28.90 5.39 21.95
C SER A 24 29.32 3.95 22.20
N ASP A 25 28.70 2.99 21.51
CA ASP A 25 29.26 1.65 21.27
C ASP A 25 29.06 1.26 19.80
N SER A 26 30.19 1.19 19.11
CA SER A 26 30.32 0.75 17.72
C SER A 26 30.29 -0.76 17.64
N SER A 27 29.46 -1.32 16.77
CA SER A 27 29.54 -2.71 16.33
C SER A 27 29.39 -2.74 14.81
N ASP A 28 30.53 -2.75 14.14
CA ASP A 28 30.66 -3.04 12.72
C ASP A 28 30.14 -4.45 12.42
N SER A 29 29.25 -4.57 11.46
CA SER A 29 28.99 -5.82 10.73
C SER A 29 28.62 -5.47 9.30
N SER A 30 29.66 -5.22 8.51
CA SER A 30 29.59 -5.07 7.06
C SER A 30 29.55 -6.46 6.44
N ASP A 31 28.36 -6.98 6.15
CA ASP A 31 28.21 -8.11 5.23
C ASP A 31 27.46 -7.60 4.01
N SER A 32 28.24 -7.11 3.05
CA SER A 32 27.76 -6.52 1.80
C SER A 32 27.82 -7.58 0.72
N SER A 33 26.76 -8.38 0.61
CA SER A 33 26.52 -9.18 -0.58
C SER A 33 25.92 -8.28 -1.66
N ASP A 34 26.78 -7.81 -2.57
CA ASP A 34 26.45 -7.15 -3.83
C ASP A 34 25.60 -8.07 -4.74
N THR A 35 24.33 -8.26 -4.39
CA THR A 35 23.30 -8.47 -5.40
C THR A 35 22.88 -7.09 -5.84
N ALA A 36 23.24 -6.69 -7.07
CA ALA A 36 22.73 -5.48 -7.68
C ALA A 36 21.20 -5.48 -7.51
N GLU A 37 20.70 -4.62 -6.63
CA GLU A 37 19.25 -4.48 -6.44
C GLU A 37 18.66 -4.14 -7.81
N PRO A 38 17.54 -4.79 -8.20
CA PRO A 38 16.89 -4.49 -9.47
C PRO A 38 16.69 -2.98 -9.59
N GLU A 39 16.91 -2.43 -10.79
CA GLU A 39 16.82 -0.98 -11.02
C GLU A 39 15.47 -0.45 -10.54
N GLY A 40 15.50 0.23 -9.39
CA GLY A 40 14.31 0.65 -8.64
C GLY A 40 14.24 -0.01 -7.26
N GLY A 41 15.04 0.49 -6.30
CA GLY A 41 14.94 0.06 -4.90
C GLY A 41 13.55 0.32 -4.31
N ARG A 42 13.24 -0.37 -3.21
CA ARG A 42 12.02 -0.13 -2.42
C ARG A 42 12.07 1.30 -1.86
N CYS A 43 10.91 1.92 -1.74
CA CYS A 43 10.81 3.29 -1.24
C CYS A 43 9.53 3.53 -0.45
N ASP A 44 9.51 4.60 0.35
CA ASP A 44 8.34 5.14 1.04
C ASP A 44 7.85 6.39 0.28
N PRO A 45 6.73 6.34 -0.45
CA PRO A 45 6.17 7.49 -1.15
C PRO A 45 5.90 8.73 -0.28
N ALA A 46 5.68 8.54 1.02
CA ALA A 46 5.43 9.60 1.99
C ALA A 46 6.72 10.21 2.57
N ALA A 47 7.89 9.65 2.27
CA ALA A 47 9.18 10.18 2.74
C ALA A 47 9.65 11.40 1.92
N ALA A 48 10.41 12.30 2.56
CA ALA A 48 10.87 13.54 1.94
C ALA A 48 11.89 13.35 0.79
N ALA A 49 12.65 12.26 0.82
CA ALA A 49 13.61 11.89 -0.22
C ALA A 49 13.43 10.40 -0.55
N PRO A 50 12.37 10.04 -1.28
CA PRO A 50 11.92 8.66 -1.32
C PRO A 50 12.78 7.79 -2.24
N CYS A 51 13.62 8.38 -3.11
CA CYS A 51 14.51 7.65 -4.02
C CYS A 51 15.93 8.24 -4.01
N ALA A 52 16.94 7.39 -4.11
CA ALA A 52 18.36 7.76 -4.08
C ALA A 52 18.89 8.34 -5.42
N GLY A 53 18.09 8.33 -6.49
CA GLY A 53 18.46 8.88 -7.80
C GLY A 53 18.41 10.42 -7.87
N ALA A 54 19.25 11.02 -8.72
CA ALA A 54 19.44 12.46 -8.89
C ALA A 54 18.22 13.22 -9.50
N GLY A 55 17.05 13.15 -8.86
CA GLY A 55 15.84 13.88 -9.24
C GLY A 55 15.10 13.33 -10.47
N THR A 56 15.59 12.25 -11.09
CA THR A 56 14.95 11.59 -12.24
C THR A 56 14.08 10.40 -11.83
N GLN A 57 14.11 9.99 -10.57
CA GLN A 57 13.31 8.90 -10.03
C GLN A 57 12.22 9.45 -9.14
N MET A 58 11.06 8.78 -9.17
CA MET A 58 9.97 9.02 -8.25
C MET A 58 9.57 7.72 -7.58
N CYS A 59 9.11 7.80 -6.33
CA CYS A 59 8.60 6.64 -5.64
C CYS A 59 7.12 6.44 -5.97
N CYS A 60 6.82 5.31 -6.58
CA CYS A 60 5.47 4.93 -6.94
C CYS A 60 4.97 3.87 -5.97
N SER A 61 3.80 4.10 -5.38
CA SER A 61 3.10 3.10 -4.58
C SER A 61 2.66 1.93 -5.45
N ASP A 62 2.78 0.70 -4.96
CA ASP A 62 2.29 -0.54 -5.59
C ASP A 62 0.91 -0.95 -5.03
N ASP A 63 0.26 -0.07 -4.28
CA ASP A 63 -0.94 -0.37 -3.52
C ASP A 63 -2.24 0.00 -4.29
N PRO A 64 -3.08 -0.99 -4.62
CA PRO A 64 -4.33 -0.79 -5.34
C PRO A 64 -5.54 -0.53 -4.42
N ALA A 65 -5.36 -0.40 -3.11
CA ALA A 65 -6.46 -0.24 -2.16
C ALA A 65 -7.30 1.00 -2.49
N ALA A 66 -8.62 0.82 -2.45
CA ALA A 66 -9.59 1.86 -2.75
C ALA A 66 -10.81 1.74 -1.84
N VAL A 67 -11.49 2.86 -1.62
CA VAL A 67 -12.74 2.93 -0.85
C VAL A 67 -13.83 3.63 -1.64
N SER A 68 -15.07 3.13 -1.55
CA SER A 68 -16.25 3.87 -1.99
C SER A 68 -16.84 4.60 -0.80
N LEU A 69 -16.96 5.93 -0.89
CA LEU A 69 -17.59 6.72 0.16
C LEU A 69 -19.12 6.56 0.16
N GLU A 70 -19.71 6.06 -0.93
CA GLU A 70 -21.14 5.74 -1.02
C GLU A 70 -21.47 4.38 -0.38
N ASP A 71 -20.51 3.45 -0.40
CA ASP A 71 -20.61 2.13 0.23
C ASP A 71 -19.26 1.70 0.81
N LEU A 72 -19.03 2.03 2.09
CA LEU A 72 -17.80 1.71 2.79
C LEU A 72 -17.56 0.19 2.95
N ALA A 73 -18.58 -0.64 2.79
CA ALA A 73 -18.46 -2.10 2.84
C ALA A 73 -18.04 -2.69 1.47
N ALA A 74 -18.37 -2.03 0.36
CA ALA A 74 -18.10 -2.53 -0.99
C ALA A 74 -16.61 -2.62 -1.32
N SER A 75 -16.18 -3.81 -1.74
CA SER A 75 -14.86 -3.99 -2.36
C SER A 75 -14.88 -3.42 -3.78
N VAL A 76 -14.22 -2.28 -3.95
CA VAL A 76 -14.16 -1.53 -5.22
C VAL A 76 -12.74 -1.52 -5.78
N THR A 77 -12.63 -1.38 -7.09
CA THR A 77 -11.35 -1.12 -7.75
C THR A 77 -11.07 0.39 -7.80
N PRO A 78 -9.80 0.83 -7.75
CA PRO A 78 -9.41 2.23 -7.79
C PRO A 78 -9.79 2.88 -9.12
N ALA A 79 -10.45 4.04 -9.06
CA ALA A 79 -10.81 4.88 -10.18
C ALA A 79 -9.65 5.84 -10.53
N TYR A 80 -8.62 5.31 -11.19
CA TYR A 80 -7.50 6.12 -11.69
C TYR A 80 -7.90 6.99 -12.88
N LEU A 81 -7.25 8.14 -13.07
CA LEU A 81 -7.56 9.04 -14.17
C LEU A 81 -7.40 8.35 -15.54
N GLY A 82 -8.48 8.33 -16.32
CA GLY A 82 -8.50 7.73 -17.66
C GLY A 82 -8.64 6.19 -17.67
N ARG A 83 -8.95 5.58 -16.51
CA ARG A 83 -9.14 4.13 -16.36
C ARG A 83 -10.50 3.84 -15.73
N GLY A 84 -10.90 2.57 -15.76
CA GLY A 84 -12.07 2.10 -15.03
C GLY A 84 -11.83 2.10 -13.51
N GLY A 85 -12.87 1.77 -12.76
CA GLY A 85 -12.86 1.73 -11.30
C GLY A 85 -14.01 2.52 -10.71
N GLU A 86 -14.25 2.32 -9.42
CA GLU A 86 -15.38 2.92 -8.70
C GLU A 86 -14.96 3.57 -7.39
N GLY A 87 -13.83 3.15 -6.81
CA GLY A 87 -13.33 3.64 -5.53
C GLY A 87 -12.29 4.74 -5.65
N THR A 88 -12.23 5.59 -4.64
CA THR A 88 -11.11 6.51 -4.46
C THR A 88 -9.87 5.73 -4.04
N PRO A 89 -8.75 5.78 -4.79
CA PRO A 89 -7.50 5.13 -4.37
C PRO A 89 -7.01 5.70 -3.04
N ILE A 90 -6.53 4.86 -2.12
CA ILE A 90 -6.12 5.29 -0.77
C ILE A 90 -4.64 5.69 -0.75
N PHE A 91 -3.77 4.91 -1.38
CA PHE A 91 -2.31 5.04 -1.29
C PHE A 91 -1.64 5.24 -2.65
N SER A 92 -2.40 5.48 -3.71
CA SER A 92 -1.91 5.60 -5.08
C SER A 92 -2.64 6.71 -5.85
N GLY A 93 -2.24 6.96 -7.10
CA GLY A 93 -2.77 8.08 -7.89
C GLY A 93 -2.52 9.42 -7.19
N GLY A 94 -3.57 10.26 -7.08
CA GLY A 94 -3.51 11.53 -6.35
C GLY A 94 -3.07 11.41 -4.88
N ASN A 95 -3.23 10.23 -4.29
CA ASN A 95 -2.93 9.92 -2.89
C ASN A 95 -1.63 9.12 -2.71
N ASN A 96 -0.75 9.10 -3.72
CA ASN A 96 0.53 8.37 -3.66
C ASN A 96 1.35 8.71 -2.40
N GLY A 97 1.34 9.97 -1.97
CA GLY A 97 2.06 10.43 -0.77
C GLY A 97 1.54 9.93 0.58
N PHE A 98 0.49 9.10 0.61
CA PHE A 98 0.03 8.42 1.83
C PHE A 98 0.56 7.00 1.97
N GLY A 99 1.06 6.40 0.88
CA GLY A 99 1.61 5.05 0.89
C GLY A 99 2.95 5.00 1.63
N ARG A 100 3.26 3.86 2.26
CA ARG A 100 4.54 3.61 2.95
C ARG A 100 5.45 2.64 2.22
N SER A 101 5.00 2.15 1.07
CA SER A 101 5.73 1.14 0.33
C SER A 101 5.47 1.28 -1.15
N GLY A 102 6.55 1.17 -1.91
CA GLY A 102 6.56 1.44 -3.33
C GLY A 102 7.87 1.03 -3.97
N THR A 103 8.06 1.46 -5.21
CA THR A 103 9.27 1.21 -5.99
C THR A 103 9.75 2.49 -6.64
N CYS A 104 11.05 2.73 -6.63
CA CYS A 104 11.64 3.85 -7.34
C CYS A 104 11.58 3.60 -8.84
N VAL A 105 10.98 4.53 -9.56
CA VAL A 105 10.78 4.41 -11.01
C VAL A 105 11.42 5.59 -11.71
N THR A 106 12.19 5.33 -12.75
CA THR A 106 12.74 6.38 -13.61
C THR A 106 11.60 7.06 -14.37
N GLN A 107 11.49 8.38 -14.25
CA GLN A 107 10.46 9.15 -14.95
C GLN A 107 10.54 8.92 -16.46
N GLY A 108 9.39 8.64 -17.09
CA GLY A 108 9.29 8.35 -18.52
C GLY A 108 9.68 6.94 -18.95
N SER A 109 10.11 6.07 -18.02
CA SER A 109 10.44 4.66 -18.33
C SER A 109 9.20 3.77 -18.49
N ILE A 110 8.07 4.17 -17.90
CA ILE A 110 6.82 3.40 -17.96
C ILE A 110 6.05 3.73 -19.24
N PRO A 111 5.68 2.73 -20.05
CA PRO A 111 4.87 2.96 -21.24
C PRO A 111 3.53 3.63 -20.89
N PRO A 112 3.06 4.64 -21.66
CA PRO A 112 1.81 5.35 -21.36
C PRO A 112 0.59 4.45 -21.16
N ALA A 113 0.55 3.29 -21.84
CA ALA A 113 -0.54 2.32 -21.72
C ALA A 113 -0.70 1.72 -20.32
N VAL A 114 0.36 1.69 -19.51
CA VAL A 114 0.36 1.16 -18.13
C VAL A 114 0.86 2.19 -17.11
N ALA A 115 0.98 3.46 -17.52
CA ALA A 115 1.28 4.57 -16.64
C ALA A 115 -0.01 5.20 -16.07
N LEU A 116 0.08 5.76 -14.87
CA LEU A 116 -0.92 6.65 -14.28
C LEU A 116 -0.83 8.03 -14.92
N ALA A 117 -1.99 8.67 -15.06
CA ALA A 117 -2.13 10.07 -15.49
C ALA A 117 -2.51 10.99 -14.32
N ASP A 118 -2.67 10.42 -13.13
CA ASP A 118 -3.08 11.13 -11.93
C ASP A 118 -2.02 12.15 -11.48
N PRO A 119 -2.42 13.37 -11.09
CA PRO A 119 -1.50 14.33 -10.47
C PRO A 119 -0.75 13.70 -9.29
N ASN A 120 0.51 14.04 -9.09
CA ASN A 120 1.41 13.48 -8.06
C ASN A 120 1.82 12.00 -8.25
N ALA A 121 1.29 11.31 -9.27
CA ALA A 121 1.72 9.95 -9.66
C ALA A 121 1.87 9.80 -11.18
N GLU A 122 1.94 10.90 -11.93
CA GLU A 122 2.07 10.87 -13.39
C GLU A 122 3.35 10.12 -13.79
N GLY A 123 3.20 9.11 -14.64
CA GLY A 123 4.31 8.26 -15.07
C GLY A 123 4.62 7.09 -14.15
N CYS A 124 3.96 6.96 -12.99
CA CYS A 124 4.02 5.74 -12.19
C CYS A 124 3.32 4.59 -12.88
N PRO A 125 3.78 3.34 -12.72
CA PRO A 125 3.02 2.17 -13.15
C PRO A 125 1.71 2.07 -12.38
N VAL A 126 0.66 1.58 -13.04
CA VAL A 126 -0.69 1.47 -12.47
C VAL A 126 -0.71 0.37 -11.42
N PRO A 127 -1.05 0.68 -10.16
CA PRO A 127 -1.17 -0.35 -9.13
C PRO A 127 -2.38 -1.24 -9.38
N CYS A 128 -2.24 -2.51 -9.05
CA CYS A 128 -3.30 -3.50 -9.22
C CYS A 128 -3.15 -4.62 -8.19
N ASN A 129 -4.24 -5.34 -7.94
CA ASN A 129 -4.23 -6.51 -7.08
C ASN A 129 -4.21 -7.79 -7.93
N PRO A 130 -3.16 -8.63 -7.84
CA PRO A 130 -3.06 -9.84 -8.65
C PRO A 130 -4.10 -10.91 -8.28
N THR A 131 -4.79 -10.77 -7.14
CA THR A 131 -5.89 -11.67 -6.71
C THR A 131 -7.27 -11.26 -7.24
N TRP A 132 -7.38 -10.10 -7.91
CA TRP A 132 -8.63 -9.69 -8.53
C TRP A 132 -9.04 -10.63 -9.66
N SER A 133 -10.35 -10.61 -9.96
CA SER A 133 -10.87 -11.30 -11.13
C SER A 133 -10.27 -10.76 -12.44
N ALA A 134 -10.24 -11.58 -13.49
CA ALA A 134 -9.73 -11.18 -14.80
C ALA A 134 -10.46 -9.95 -15.38
N SER A 135 -11.76 -9.78 -15.10
CA SER A 135 -12.51 -8.60 -15.54
C SER A 135 -12.07 -7.32 -14.83
N GLN A 136 -11.83 -7.39 -13.51
CA GLN A 136 -11.28 -6.28 -12.73
C GLN A 136 -9.87 -5.92 -13.21
N ILE A 137 -8.99 -6.90 -13.38
CA ILE A 137 -7.64 -6.68 -13.92
C ILE A 137 -7.73 -6.05 -15.32
N SER A 138 -8.58 -6.57 -16.20
CA SER A 138 -8.76 -5.99 -17.54
C SER A 138 -9.30 -4.56 -17.50
N ALA A 139 -10.16 -4.21 -16.53
CA ALA A 139 -10.71 -2.86 -16.40
C ALA A 139 -9.66 -1.86 -15.87
N THR A 140 -8.78 -2.28 -14.96
CA THR A 140 -7.74 -1.43 -14.37
C THR A 140 -6.49 -1.36 -15.26
N CYS A 141 -5.97 -2.51 -15.68
CA CYS A 141 -4.72 -2.63 -16.43
C CYS A 141 -4.91 -2.54 -17.95
N GLY A 142 -6.12 -2.78 -18.46
CA GLY A 142 -6.40 -2.92 -19.88
C GLY A 142 -6.34 -4.38 -20.37
N PRO A 143 -6.92 -4.68 -21.54
CA PRO A 143 -7.20 -6.06 -21.98
C PRO A 143 -5.98 -6.92 -22.33
N ALA A 144 -4.79 -6.33 -22.48
CA ALA A 144 -3.55 -7.03 -22.84
C ALA A 144 -2.46 -6.94 -21.77
N ALA A 145 -2.81 -6.44 -20.59
CA ALA A 145 -1.91 -6.31 -19.46
C ALA A 145 -2.25 -7.34 -18.38
N ALA A 146 -1.23 -7.78 -17.66
CA ALA A 146 -1.40 -8.58 -16.44
C ALA A 146 -1.15 -7.73 -15.22
N CYS A 147 -1.73 -8.14 -14.09
CA CYS A 147 -1.35 -7.62 -12.80
C CYS A 147 -0.26 -8.50 -12.19
N CYS A 148 0.96 -7.97 -12.08
CA CYS A 148 2.09 -8.72 -11.53
C CYS A 148 2.39 -8.24 -10.12
N GLN A 149 2.55 -9.19 -9.19
CA GLN A 149 2.95 -8.93 -7.82
C GLN A 149 4.29 -8.16 -7.80
N ALA A 150 4.39 -7.14 -6.94
CA ALA A 150 5.55 -6.25 -6.92
C ALA A 150 6.71 -6.74 -6.04
N GLN A 151 6.42 -7.62 -5.07
CA GLN A 151 7.39 -8.14 -4.12
C GLN A 151 6.95 -9.52 -3.62
N ALA A 152 7.89 -10.35 -3.17
CA ALA A 152 7.56 -11.60 -2.49
C ALA A 152 6.83 -11.34 -1.16
N LEU A 153 6.01 -12.30 -0.74
CA LEU A 153 5.48 -12.35 0.61
C LEU A 153 6.52 -12.97 1.56
N GLU A 154 6.49 -12.63 2.84
CA GLU A 154 7.30 -13.27 3.88
C GLU A 154 6.44 -14.06 4.88
N THR A 155 7.06 -14.94 5.67
CA THR A 155 6.33 -15.75 6.66
C THR A 155 5.65 -14.89 7.74
N GLN A 156 6.21 -13.72 8.04
CA GLN A 156 5.67 -12.73 8.98
C GLN A 156 4.37 -12.10 8.46
N ASP A 157 4.07 -12.22 7.17
CA ASP A 157 2.84 -11.74 6.56
C ASP A 157 1.71 -12.78 6.60
N CYS A 158 1.94 -13.94 7.22
CA CYS A 158 0.96 -15.01 7.35
C CYS A 158 0.21 -14.91 8.68
N ALA A 159 -1.12 -15.04 8.62
CA ALA A 159 -1.99 -15.18 9.77
C ALA A 159 -2.65 -16.55 9.75
N PHE A 160 -2.84 -17.12 10.93
CA PHE A 160 -3.59 -18.36 11.09
C PHE A 160 -5.09 -18.06 11.16
N ASP A 161 -5.86 -18.59 10.23
CA ASP A 161 -7.31 -18.48 10.19
C ASP A 161 -7.95 -19.82 10.59
N PRO A 162 -8.55 -19.93 11.79
CA PRO A 162 -9.17 -21.16 12.27
C PRO A 162 -10.45 -21.53 11.52
N MET A 163 -11.00 -20.62 10.70
CA MET A 163 -12.22 -20.85 9.93
C MET A 163 -11.97 -21.38 8.51
N LEU A 164 -10.70 -21.48 8.08
CA LEU A 164 -10.33 -22.02 6.77
C LEU A 164 -9.91 -23.48 6.85
N GLY A 165 -10.27 -24.27 5.83
CA GLY A 165 -9.97 -25.70 5.77
C GLY A 165 -10.56 -26.51 6.92
N ASP A 166 -10.03 -27.72 7.10
CA ASP A 166 -10.59 -28.69 8.06
C ASP A 166 -10.19 -28.38 9.52
N ALA A 167 -9.04 -27.72 9.71
CA ALA A 167 -8.43 -27.48 11.02
C ALA A 167 -7.76 -26.10 11.13
N GLY A 168 -8.20 -25.13 10.34
CA GLY A 168 -7.57 -23.83 10.18
C GLY A 168 -6.39 -23.85 9.20
N CYS A 169 -6.13 -22.72 8.55
CA CYS A 169 -5.07 -22.56 7.56
C CYS A 169 -4.31 -21.25 7.75
N TRP A 170 -3.02 -21.26 7.41
CA TRP A 170 -2.24 -20.05 7.20
C TRP A 170 -2.65 -19.39 5.89
N ARG A 171 -2.85 -18.08 5.93
CA ARG A 171 -3.10 -17.26 4.74
C ARG A 171 -2.44 -15.89 4.91
N PRO A 172 -2.26 -15.14 3.82
CA PRO A 172 -1.79 -13.77 3.91
C PRO A 172 -2.71 -12.91 4.79
N VAL A 173 -2.12 -12.05 5.61
CA VAL A 173 -2.86 -11.13 6.47
C VAL A 173 -3.55 -10.06 5.63
N THR A 174 -4.75 -9.71 6.02
CA THR A 174 -5.53 -8.61 5.44
C THR A 174 -5.97 -7.65 6.54
N GLY A 175 -6.45 -6.48 6.15
CA GLY A 175 -7.03 -5.51 7.06
C GLY A 175 -8.21 -6.05 7.86
N GLY A 176 -8.90 -7.08 7.35
CA GLY A 176 -9.95 -7.76 8.11
C GLY A 176 -9.45 -8.49 9.36
N ASP A 177 -8.16 -8.83 9.43
CA ASP A 177 -7.56 -9.53 10.57
C ASP A 177 -7.22 -8.60 11.74
N ILE A 178 -7.36 -7.30 11.56
CA ILE A 178 -7.08 -6.32 12.60
C ILE A 178 -8.13 -6.47 13.71
N VAL A 179 -7.66 -6.61 14.95
CA VAL A 179 -8.53 -6.80 16.13
C VAL A 179 -9.64 -5.76 16.16
N GLY A 180 -10.89 -6.24 16.17
CA GLY A 180 -12.08 -5.40 16.26
C GLY A 180 -12.61 -4.91 14.91
N LEU A 181 -12.02 -5.33 13.79
CA LEU A 181 -12.54 -5.04 12.44
C LEU A 181 -13.43 -6.17 11.86
N GLY A 182 -13.75 -7.17 12.68
CA GLY A 182 -14.76 -8.19 12.37
C GLY A 182 -14.29 -9.35 11.50
N GLY A 183 -12.98 -9.64 11.48
CA GLY A 183 -12.41 -10.85 10.89
C GLY A 183 -11.82 -11.80 11.92
N ALA A 184 -10.67 -12.42 11.62
CA ALA A 184 -10.06 -13.43 12.48
C ALA A 184 -9.38 -12.84 13.73
N ASP A 185 -9.30 -11.51 13.85
CA ASP A 185 -8.60 -10.79 14.92
C ASP A 185 -7.16 -11.32 15.14
N ALA A 186 -6.49 -11.67 14.03
CA ALA A 186 -5.17 -12.31 14.01
C ALA A 186 -3.99 -11.31 13.93
N SER A 187 -4.27 -10.01 13.80
CA SER A 187 -3.25 -8.95 13.74
C SER A 187 -3.68 -7.71 14.53
N ASN A 188 -2.70 -6.94 15.01
CA ASN A 188 -2.91 -5.60 15.55
C ASN A 188 -2.43 -4.50 14.58
N TRP A 189 -1.95 -4.88 13.39
CA TRP A 189 -1.35 -4.02 12.36
C TRP A 189 -0.26 -3.04 12.85
N SER A 190 0.42 -3.38 13.96
CA SER A 190 1.46 -2.51 14.51
C SER A 190 2.65 -2.38 13.56
N ALA A 191 3.40 -1.27 13.66
CA ALA A 191 4.50 -0.97 12.73
C ALA A 191 5.63 -2.03 12.68
N GLY A 192 5.74 -2.89 13.69
CA GLY A 192 6.73 -3.99 13.72
C GLY A 192 6.19 -5.35 13.28
N ASN A 193 4.92 -5.43 12.89
CA ASN A 193 4.28 -6.67 12.47
C ASN A 193 4.07 -6.68 10.96
N HIS A 194 4.25 -7.86 10.35
CA HIS A 194 4.20 -8.08 8.90
C HIS A 194 5.36 -7.37 8.18
N ALA A 195 6.12 -8.13 7.40
CA ALA A 195 7.27 -7.60 6.69
C ALA A 195 6.87 -6.69 5.53
N THR A 196 5.72 -6.97 4.92
CA THR A 196 5.30 -6.35 3.66
C THR A 196 3.97 -5.62 3.72
N HIS A 197 3.47 -5.26 4.91
CA HIS A 197 2.23 -4.51 5.00
C HIS A 197 2.33 -3.08 4.45
N GLN A 198 1.22 -2.58 3.90
CA GLN A 198 1.21 -1.35 3.11
C GLN A 198 1.25 -0.04 3.92
N ASP A 199 0.74 -0.06 5.15
CA ASP A 199 0.65 1.11 6.03
C ASP A 199 0.95 0.71 7.48
N PRO A 200 2.25 0.58 7.83
CA PRO A 200 2.68 0.26 9.18
C PRO A 200 2.10 1.20 10.24
N GLY A 201 1.25 0.66 11.13
CA GLY A 201 0.62 1.45 12.19
C GLY A 201 -0.49 2.40 11.73
N GLY A 202 -0.90 2.39 10.46
CA GLY A 202 -2.13 3.06 10.01
C GLY A 202 -2.05 4.56 9.72
N ALA A 203 -0.84 5.15 9.73
CA ALA A 203 -0.66 6.59 9.58
C ALA A 203 -1.11 7.12 8.20
N GLY A 204 -0.97 6.33 7.15
CA GLY A 204 -1.44 6.68 5.81
C GLY A 204 -2.97 6.69 5.72
N CYS A 205 -3.65 5.74 6.36
CA CYS A 205 -5.10 5.74 6.49
C CYS A 205 -5.61 6.97 7.25
N GLU A 206 -4.96 7.36 8.34
CA GLU A 206 -5.30 8.60 9.06
C GLU A 206 -5.11 9.84 8.18
N ALA A 207 -4.00 9.92 7.44
CA ALA A 207 -3.73 11.02 6.52
C ALA A 207 -4.80 11.10 5.41
N PHE A 208 -5.19 9.96 4.84
CA PHE A 208 -6.24 9.86 3.83
C PHE A 208 -7.59 10.38 4.35
N VAL A 209 -8.01 9.97 5.55
CA VAL A 209 -9.28 10.41 6.14
C VAL A 209 -9.27 11.92 6.43
N ASN A 210 -8.15 12.44 6.92
CA ASN A 210 -8.01 13.85 7.29
C ASN A 210 -8.12 14.82 6.11
N VAL A 211 -7.88 14.36 4.87
CA VAL A 211 -8.02 15.20 3.67
C VAL A 211 -9.43 15.16 3.06
N ILE A 212 -10.34 14.31 3.56
CA ILE A 212 -11.71 14.24 3.06
C ILE A 212 -12.50 15.45 3.59
N PRO A 213 -13.06 16.31 2.73
CA PRO A 213 -13.82 17.47 3.19
C PRO A 213 -15.08 17.05 3.96
N GLN A 214 -15.38 17.72 5.08
CA GLN A 214 -16.57 17.46 5.89
C GLN A 214 -17.88 17.43 5.08
N PRO A 215 -18.13 18.32 4.09
CA PRO A 215 -19.35 18.23 3.27
C PRO A 215 -19.50 16.93 2.47
N VAL A 216 -18.39 16.26 2.12
CA VAL A 216 -18.41 14.95 1.44
C VAL A 216 -18.83 13.86 2.43
N LEU A 217 -18.32 13.90 3.66
CA LEU A 217 -18.72 12.97 4.73
C LEU A 217 -20.22 13.14 5.05
N ASP A 218 -20.65 14.38 5.31
CA ASP A 218 -22.04 14.70 5.63
C ASP A 218 -22.99 14.30 4.49
N GLY A 219 -22.59 14.54 3.24
CA GLY A 219 -23.37 14.21 2.05
C GLY A 219 -23.59 12.70 1.84
N ASN A 220 -22.69 11.87 2.36
CA ASN A 220 -22.79 10.41 2.33
C ASN A 220 -23.34 9.82 3.65
N GLY A 221 -23.60 10.66 4.66
CA GLY A 221 -24.08 10.20 5.97
C GLY A 221 -23.07 9.32 6.72
N ILE A 222 -21.78 9.53 6.48
CA ILE A 222 -20.67 8.79 7.09
C ILE A 222 -19.81 9.70 7.96
N THR A 223 -19.06 9.12 8.89
CA THR A 223 -18.12 9.85 9.75
C THR A 223 -16.67 9.56 9.36
N ALA A 224 -15.74 10.42 9.79
CA ALA A 224 -14.30 10.15 9.61
C ALA A 224 -13.87 8.80 10.24
N PRO A 225 -14.31 8.42 11.45
CA PRO A 225 -14.08 7.07 11.99
C PRO A 225 -14.59 5.93 11.09
N ASP A 226 -15.74 6.07 10.45
CA ASP A 226 -16.27 5.05 9.54
C ASP A 226 -15.34 4.86 8.34
N VAL A 227 -14.83 5.96 7.77
CA VAL A 227 -13.88 5.90 6.65
C VAL A 227 -12.53 5.34 7.11
N LEU A 228 -12.07 5.68 8.32
CA LEU A 228 -10.83 5.13 8.87
C LEU A 228 -10.93 3.61 9.02
N PHE A 229 -12.04 3.11 9.57
CA PHE A 229 -12.32 1.69 9.67
C PHE A 229 -12.38 1.02 8.30
N ALA A 230 -13.04 1.65 7.32
CA ALA A 230 -13.09 1.18 5.96
C ALA A 230 -11.70 1.13 5.32
N CYS A 231 -10.87 2.14 5.53
CA CYS A 231 -9.49 2.21 5.08
C CYS A 231 -8.68 1.05 5.66
N PHE A 232 -8.75 0.83 6.97
CA PHE A 232 -8.05 -0.27 7.62
C PHE A 232 -8.47 -1.64 7.06
N ARG A 233 -9.75 -1.84 6.74
CA ARG A 233 -10.21 -3.08 6.10
C ARG A 233 -9.68 -3.30 4.68
N ARG A 234 -9.18 -2.26 4.01
CA ARG A 234 -8.54 -2.36 2.69
C ARG A 234 -7.04 -2.61 2.79
N LEU A 235 -6.48 -2.63 3.99
CA LEU A 235 -5.08 -2.94 4.18
C LEU A 235 -4.76 -4.38 3.78
N SER A 236 -3.56 -4.60 3.29
CA SER A 236 -3.09 -5.87 2.76
C SER A 236 -1.56 -5.97 2.84
N VAL A 237 -1.07 -7.14 2.45
CA VAL A 237 0.36 -7.47 2.35
C VAL A 237 0.73 -7.73 0.88
N ALA A 238 1.99 -8.10 0.63
CA ALA A 238 2.56 -8.25 -0.72
C ALA A 238 1.70 -9.00 -1.74
N ASN A 239 0.98 -10.05 -1.34
CA ASN A 239 0.21 -10.89 -2.24
C ASN A 239 -0.95 -10.16 -2.95
N GLN A 240 -1.34 -8.98 -2.48
CA GLN A 240 -2.41 -8.16 -3.04
C GLN A 240 -1.92 -6.87 -3.67
N ARG A 241 -0.60 -6.71 -3.80
CA ARG A 241 0.05 -5.48 -4.26
C ARG A 241 0.91 -5.77 -5.48
N GLY A 242 0.82 -4.90 -6.47
CA GLY A 242 1.36 -5.19 -7.79
C GLY A 242 1.22 -4.04 -8.77
N TYR A 243 1.74 -4.27 -9.96
CA TYR A 243 1.70 -3.32 -11.06
C TYR A 243 1.19 -3.96 -12.34
N CYS A 244 0.45 -3.17 -13.11
CA CYS A 244 0.07 -3.56 -14.46
C CYS A 244 1.33 -3.64 -15.35
N ARG A 245 1.58 -4.82 -15.94
CA ARG A 245 2.65 -5.04 -16.91
C ARG A 245 2.09 -5.38 -18.29
N SER A 246 2.74 -4.84 -19.32
CA SER A 246 2.48 -5.25 -20.71
C SER A 246 3.07 -6.63 -20.97
N GLY A 247 2.44 -7.42 -21.84
CA GLY A 247 2.93 -8.75 -22.22
C GLY A 247 2.21 -9.93 -21.56
N GLY A 248 1.15 -9.67 -20.79
CA GLY A 248 0.36 -10.71 -20.14
C GLY A 248 1.09 -11.36 -18.96
N VAL A 249 0.58 -12.51 -18.51
CA VAL A 249 1.06 -13.20 -17.29
C VAL A 249 2.48 -13.72 -17.41
N ASP A 250 2.96 -13.97 -18.64
CA ASP A 250 4.34 -14.43 -18.90
C ASP A 250 5.39 -13.37 -18.56
N ALA A 251 4.98 -12.10 -18.38
CA ALA A 251 5.84 -11.00 -17.93
C ALA A 251 5.90 -10.86 -16.39
N CYS A 252 5.15 -11.68 -15.66
CA CYS A 252 5.12 -11.66 -14.20
C CYS A 252 6.18 -12.61 -13.63
N ASP A 253 6.88 -12.12 -12.62
CA ASP A 253 7.70 -12.95 -11.76
C ASP A 253 6.80 -13.86 -10.91
N VAL A 254 7.22 -15.10 -10.70
CA VAL A 254 6.50 -16.07 -9.86
C VAL A 254 7.11 -16.05 -8.48
N PHE A 255 6.30 -15.65 -7.49
CA PHE A 255 6.69 -15.68 -6.09
C PHE A 255 6.16 -16.95 -5.43
N ALA A 256 6.98 -17.57 -4.58
CA ALA A 256 6.50 -18.61 -3.69
C ALA A 256 5.54 -18.01 -2.66
N ASP A 257 4.47 -18.74 -2.31
CA ASP A 257 3.57 -18.38 -1.22
C ASP A 257 4.08 -19.03 0.09
N PRO A 258 4.72 -18.26 1.00
CA PRO A 258 5.19 -18.79 2.27
C PRO A 258 4.06 -19.29 3.16
N CYS A 259 2.84 -18.74 3.06
CA CYS A 259 1.71 -19.20 3.87
C CYS A 259 1.24 -20.58 3.40
N ALA A 260 1.23 -20.82 2.08
CA ALA A 260 0.99 -22.16 1.53
C ALA A 260 2.08 -23.15 1.98
N ALA A 261 3.36 -22.75 1.94
CA ALA A 261 4.46 -23.59 2.41
C ALA A 261 4.33 -23.94 3.91
N MET A 262 3.82 -23.02 4.74
CA MET A 262 3.51 -23.30 6.15
C MET A 262 2.36 -24.32 6.30
N ASN A 263 1.31 -24.22 5.48
CA ASN A 263 0.23 -25.21 5.47
C ASN A 263 0.75 -26.62 5.12
N GLU A 264 1.60 -26.73 4.11
CA GLU A 264 2.22 -27.99 3.71
C GLU A 264 3.11 -28.57 4.83
N ALA A 265 3.95 -27.72 5.44
CA ALA A 265 4.84 -28.12 6.53
C ALA A 265 4.08 -28.64 7.76
N GLU A 266 2.90 -28.09 8.03
CA GLU A 266 2.01 -28.49 9.13
C GLU A 266 0.98 -29.56 8.72
N ALA A 267 1.05 -30.09 7.49
CA ALA A 267 0.12 -31.06 6.94
C ALA A 267 -1.36 -30.63 7.04
N ARG A 268 -1.64 -29.34 6.86
CA ARG A 268 -2.99 -28.78 6.88
C ARG A 268 -3.75 -29.12 5.59
N THR A 269 -5.04 -29.39 5.72
CA THR A 269 -5.91 -29.81 4.60
C THR A 269 -7.07 -28.85 4.41
N GLY A 270 -7.55 -28.75 3.17
CA GLY A 270 -8.68 -27.87 2.79
C GLY A 270 -8.33 -26.38 2.69
N CYS A 271 -7.06 -26.03 2.54
CA CYS A 271 -6.58 -24.63 2.54
C CYS A 271 -6.66 -23.90 1.18
N GLY A 272 -7.41 -24.43 0.21
CA GLY A 272 -7.47 -23.91 -1.18
C GLY A 272 -8.88 -23.74 -1.70
#